data_AF-A0A0U3SYF3-F1
#
_entry.id   AF-A0A0U3SYF3-F1
#
_cell.length_a   1.000
_cell.length_b   1.000
_cell.length_c   1.000
_cell.angle_alpha   90.00
_cell.angle_beta   90.00
_cell.angle_gamma   90.00
#
_symmetry.space_group_name_H-M   'P 1'
#
loop_
_entity.id
_entity.type
_entity.pdbx_description
1 polymer ?
#
loop_
_entity_poly.entity_id
_entity_poly.type
_entity_poly.pdbx_seq_one_letter_code
_entity_poly.pdbx_strand_id
1 'polypeptide(L)'
;VWNIVWNATGTFVALIVISLLLDEAGFFAWAALHVARWGRGSGRKLFAYMVLLGALVSALFANDGAALILTPIVISMLLALRFSPAATLAFVMGAGFIADTASLPLVVSNLVNIVSADFFNIGFNRYAAVMIPVNLVSVAATLAMLMWFFRRAIPKDYDPEQLAQPASAIHDHATFYAGWAVLAILLLGCFALEPLGIPISAISAVCAALLLAIAARGHKISTRKVIKEAPWHIVIFSLGMYLVVYGL
;
A
#
# COMPACT_ATOMS: atom_id res chain seq x y z
N VAL A 1 21.80 18.18 -2.63
CA VAL A 1 20.85 17.94 -1.52
C VAL A 1 19.42 18.27 -1.94
N TRP A 2 19.04 19.54 -2.10
CA TRP A 2 17.63 19.94 -2.27
C TRP A 2 16.88 19.30 -3.46
N ASN A 3 17.50 19.15 -4.64
CA ASN A 3 16.82 18.54 -5.80
C ASN A 3 16.42 17.06 -5.58
N ILE A 4 17.24 16.30 -4.85
CA ILE A 4 16.98 14.89 -4.52
C ILE A 4 15.90 14.79 -3.44
N VAL A 5 16.00 15.65 -2.42
CA VAL A 5 15.00 15.74 -1.35
C VAL A 5 13.61 16.07 -1.90
N TRP A 6 13.51 16.98 -2.87
CA TRP A 6 12.25 17.35 -3.49
C TRP A 6 11.62 16.23 -4.31
N ASN A 7 12.43 15.47 -5.07
CA ASN A 7 11.91 14.35 -5.85
C ASN A 7 11.31 13.26 -4.94
N ALA A 8 12.04 12.87 -3.91
CA ALA A 8 11.55 11.85 -3.01
C ALA A 8 10.36 12.31 -2.16
N THR A 9 10.45 13.50 -1.58
CA THR A 9 9.38 14.07 -0.76
C THR A 9 8.11 14.27 -1.58
N GLY A 10 8.23 14.82 -2.79
CA GLY A 10 7.09 15.04 -3.69
C GLY A 10 6.43 13.74 -4.12
N THR A 11 7.23 12.72 -4.47
CA THR A 11 6.73 11.38 -4.79
C THR A 11 5.96 10.79 -3.60
N PHE A 12 6.57 10.85 -2.41
CA PHE A 12 5.99 10.28 -1.22
C PHE A 12 4.66 10.94 -0.82
N VAL A 13 4.61 12.28 -0.84
CA VAL A 13 3.37 13.04 -0.59
C VAL A 13 2.29 12.68 -1.60
N ALA A 14 2.64 12.59 -2.89
CA ALA A 14 1.69 12.20 -3.93
C ALA A 14 1.11 10.79 -3.70
N LEU A 15 1.95 9.82 -3.33
CA LEU A 15 1.53 8.45 -3.02
C LEU A 15 0.63 8.38 -1.78
N ILE A 16 0.92 9.16 -0.74
CA ILE A 16 0.04 9.28 0.43
C ILE A 16 -1.34 9.79 0.00
N VAL A 17 -1.38 10.87 -0.78
CA VAL A 17 -2.64 11.46 -1.25
C VAL A 17 -3.42 10.46 -2.10
N ILE A 18 -2.76 9.77 -3.03
CA ILE A 18 -3.38 8.73 -3.86
C ILE A 18 -3.96 7.62 -2.96
N SER A 19 -3.16 7.09 -2.03
CA SER A 19 -3.56 6.02 -1.14
C SER A 19 -4.79 6.39 -0.30
N LEU A 20 -4.80 7.58 0.31
CA LEU A 20 -5.93 8.03 1.11
C LEU A 20 -7.20 8.29 0.28
N LEU A 21 -7.06 8.81 -0.95
CA LEU A 21 -8.20 8.98 -1.86
C LEU A 21 -8.80 7.63 -2.30
N LEU A 22 -7.94 6.64 -2.56
CA LEU A 22 -8.37 5.27 -2.88
C LEU A 22 -9.07 4.62 -1.69
N ASP A 23 -8.57 4.84 -0.48
CA ASP A 23 -9.17 4.31 0.74
C ASP A 23 -10.57 4.90 1.00
N GLU A 24 -10.71 6.23 0.94
CA GLU A 24 -12.01 6.91 1.06
C GLU A 24 -12.99 6.49 -0.06
N ALA A 25 -12.48 6.20 -1.27
CA ALA A 25 -13.30 5.64 -2.35
C ALA A 25 -13.78 4.19 -2.07
N GLY A 26 -13.15 3.50 -1.10
CA GLY A 26 -13.47 2.13 -0.69
C GLY A 26 -12.61 1.05 -1.35
N PHE A 27 -11.51 1.42 -2.00
CA PHE A 27 -10.68 0.50 -2.79
C PHE A 27 -10.11 -0.66 -1.95
N PHE A 28 -9.49 -0.35 -0.81
CA PHE A 28 -8.83 -1.35 0.02
C PHE A 28 -9.85 -2.25 0.74
N ALA A 29 -10.95 -1.68 1.23
CA ALA A 29 -12.04 -2.45 1.82
C ALA A 29 -12.69 -3.38 0.78
N TRP A 30 -12.91 -2.90 -0.45
CA TRP A 30 -13.40 -3.71 -1.57
C TRP A 30 -12.46 -4.88 -1.90
N ALA A 31 -11.15 -4.64 -1.94
CA ALA A 31 -10.13 -5.65 -2.23
C ALA A 31 -10.06 -6.69 -1.11
N ALA A 32 -10.08 -6.22 0.14
CA ALA A 32 -10.08 -7.06 1.33
C ALA A 32 -11.31 -7.99 1.37
N LEU A 33 -12.52 -7.47 1.12
CA LEU A 33 -13.74 -8.29 1.08
C LEU A 33 -13.72 -9.32 -0.06
N HIS A 34 -13.17 -8.98 -1.23
CA HIS A 34 -12.98 -9.94 -2.33
C HIS A 34 -12.05 -11.08 -1.94
N VAL A 35 -10.87 -10.72 -1.41
CA VAL A 35 -9.87 -11.66 -0.94
C VAL A 35 -10.42 -12.55 0.17
N ALA A 36 -11.20 -11.96 1.08
CA ALA A 36 -11.85 -12.70 2.14
C ALA A 36 -12.88 -13.71 1.61
N ARG A 37 -13.56 -13.45 0.50
CA ARG A 37 -14.47 -14.43 -0.11
C ARG A 37 -13.72 -15.50 -0.91
N TRP A 38 -12.59 -15.18 -1.51
CA TRP A 38 -11.73 -16.16 -2.19
C TRP A 38 -11.17 -17.22 -1.25
N GLY A 39 -11.04 -16.93 0.05
CA GLY A 39 -10.69 -17.92 1.07
C GLY A 39 -11.69 -19.08 1.18
N ARG A 40 -12.91 -18.95 0.63
CA ARG A 40 -13.95 -20.00 0.55
C ARG A 40 -14.20 -20.71 1.90
N GLY A 41 -14.19 -19.94 2.97
CA GLY A 41 -14.45 -20.42 4.32
C GLY A 41 -13.26 -21.10 5.01
N SER A 42 -12.07 -21.20 4.39
CA SER A 42 -10.88 -21.74 5.06
C SER A 42 -10.02 -20.63 5.66
N GLY A 43 -9.86 -20.61 6.99
CA GLY A 43 -9.12 -19.56 7.68
C GLY A 43 -7.63 -19.50 7.32
N ARG A 44 -7.03 -20.65 6.95
CA ARG A 44 -5.65 -20.69 6.42
C ARG A 44 -5.52 -20.01 5.06
N LYS A 45 -6.48 -20.22 4.16
CA LYS A 45 -6.50 -19.53 2.85
C LYS A 45 -6.74 -18.04 3.04
N LEU A 46 -7.67 -17.68 3.92
CA LEU A 46 -7.94 -16.29 4.29
C LEU A 46 -6.67 -15.60 4.80
N PHE A 47 -5.94 -16.24 5.72
CA PHE A 47 -4.67 -15.70 6.23
C PHE A 47 -3.66 -15.48 5.10
N ALA A 48 -3.41 -16.51 4.29
CA ALA A 48 -2.47 -16.41 3.19
C ALA A 48 -2.85 -15.31 2.19
N TYR A 49 -4.13 -15.23 1.80
CA TYR A 49 -4.55 -14.20 0.86
C TYR A 49 -4.55 -12.80 1.45
N MET A 50 -4.83 -12.62 2.75
CA MET A 50 -4.70 -11.31 3.40
C MET A 50 -3.24 -10.87 3.50
N VAL A 51 -2.34 -11.79 3.81
CA VAL A 51 -0.90 -11.52 3.78
C VAL A 51 -0.46 -11.13 2.36
N LEU A 52 -0.90 -11.86 1.34
CA LEU A 52 -0.58 -11.54 -0.05
C LEU A 52 -1.22 -10.23 -0.53
N LEU A 53 -2.41 -9.88 -0.05
CA LEU A 53 -3.02 -8.57 -0.30
C LEU A 53 -2.19 -7.46 0.32
N GLY A 54 -1.76 -7.62 1.58
CA GLY A 54 -0.83 -6.70 2.24
C GLY A 54 0.49 -6.58 1.47
N ALA A 55 1.01 -7.68 0.96
CA ALA A 55 2.21 -7.69 0.14
C ALA A 55 2.03 -6.88 -1.16
N LEU A 56 0.91 -7.09 -1.85
CA LEU A 56 0.59 -6.38 -3.09
C LEU A 56 0.39 -4.88 -2.84
N VAL A 57 -0.38 -4.52 -1.81
CA VAL A 57 -0.62 -3.12 -1.45
C VAL A 57 0.70 -2.47 -1.06
N SER A 58 1.55 -3.10 -0.26
CA SER A 58 2.84 -2.51 0.12
C SER A 58 3.88 -2.50 -1.00
N ALA A 59 3.76 -3.36 -2.01
CA ALA A 59 4.61 -3.31 -3.19
C ALA A 59 4.24 -2.13 -4.09
N LEU A 60 2.95 -1.80 -4.20
CA LEU A 60 2.45 -0.75 -5.09
C LEU A 60 2.33 0.62 -4.40
N PHE A 61 2.03 0.61 -3.11
CA PHE A 61 1.83 1.77 -2.25
C PHE A 61 2.88 1.74 -1.14
N ALA A 62 3.22 2.90 -0.58
CA ALA A 62 4.15 2.98 0.54
C ALA A 62 3.75 2.04 1.70
N ASN A 63 4.72 1.37 2.31
CA ASN A 63 4.51 0.46 3.45
C ASN A 63 3.72 1.10 4.60
N ASP A 64 3.97 2.38 4.90
CA ASP A 64 3.30 3.13 5.95
C ASP A 64 1.79 3.25 5.67
N GLY A 65 1.45 3.55 4.41
CA GLY A 65 0.06 3.62 3.96
C GLY A 65 -0.62 2.26 4.03
N ALA A 66 0.07 1.21 3.58
CA ALA A 66 -0.44 -0.16 3.66
C ALA A 66 -0.73 -0.56 5.11
N ALA A 67 0.18 -0.29 6.05
CA ALA A 67 0.01 -0.61 7.45
C ALA A 67 -1.12 0.20 8.11
N LEU A 68 -1.18 1.52 7.87
CA LEU A 68 -2.18 2.39 8.48
C LEU A 68 -3.60 2.07 7.99
N ILE A 69 -3.76 1.74 6.71
CA ILE A 69 -5.06 1.53 6.07
C ILE A 69 -5.54 0.07 6.20
N LEU A 70 -4.68 -0.91 5.92
CA LEU A 70 -5.12 -2.31 5.93
C LEU A 70 -5.36 -2.83 7.34
N THR A 71 -4.61 -2.36 8.34
CA THR A 71 -4.78 -2.82 9.73
C THR A 71 -6.21 -2.64 10.25
N PRO A 72 -6.82 -1.43 10.23
CA PRO A 72 -8.19 -1.26 10.68
C PRO A 72 -9.18 -2.08 9.85
N ILE A 73 -8.99 -2.17 8.53
CA ILE A 73 -9.85 -2.97 7.63
C ILE A 73 -9.80 -4.45 8.03
N VAL A 74 -8.61 -4.99 8.23
CA VAL A 74 -8.38 -6.38 8.66
C VAL A 74 -9.01 -6.62 10.02
N ILE A 75 -8.81 -5.74 10.99
CA ILE A 75 -9.41 -5.86 12.32
C ILE A 75 -10.94 -5.86 12.21
N SER A 76 -11.54 -4.91 11.49
CA SER A 76 -12.99 -4.83 11.31
C SER A 76 -13.58 -6.10 10.70
N MET A 77 -12.92 -6.69 9.69
CA MET A 77 -13.35 -7.96 9.11
C MET A 77 -13.24 -9.12 10.10
N LEU A 78 -12.15 -9.22 10.85
CA LEU A 78 -11.94 -10.31 11.81
C LEU A 78 -12.92 -10.22 12.99
N LEU A 79 -13.27 -9.00 13.41
CA LEU A 79 -14.34 -8.75 14.37
C LEU A 79 -15.70 -9.17 13.81
N ALA A 80 -16.00 -8.85 12.55
CA ALA A 80 -17.24 -9.28 11.89
C ALA A 80 -17.34 -10.82 11.80
N LEU A 81 -16.22 -11.49 11.56
CA LEU A 81 -16.10 -12.96 11.55
C LEU A 81 -16.02 -13.60 12.95
N ARG A 82 -16.06 -12.79 14.03
CA ARG A 82 -15.98 -13.23 15.43
C ARG A 82 -14.72 -14.06 15.75
N PHE A 83 -13.59 -13.70 15.15
CA PHE A 83 -12.31 -14.37 15.41
C PHE A 83 -11.81 -14.07 16.83
N SER A 84 -11.07 -15.02 17.40
CA SER A 84 -10.48 -14.86 18.73
C SER A 84 -9.40 -13.77 18.75
N PRO A 85 -9.12 -13.12 19.90
CA PRO A 85 -8.06 -12.12 20.00
C PRO A 85 -6.68 -12.63 19.52
N ALA A 86 -6.39 -13.91 19.76
CA ALA A 86 -5.16 -14.55 19.30
C ALA A 86 -5.10 -14.67 17.77
N ALA A 87 -6.23 -14.99 17.12
CA ALA A 87 -6.33 -15.00 15.66
C ALA A 87 -6.20 -13.58 15.11
N THR A 88 -6.89 -12.60 15.69
CA THR A 88 -6.79 -11.19 15.26
C THR A 88 -5.35 -10.69 15.34
N LEU A 89 -4.64 -10.99 16.43
CA LEU A 89 -3.22 -10.67 16.58
C LEU A 89 -2.39 -11.31 15.47
N ALA A 90 -2.61 -12.59 15.14
CA ALA A 90 -1.88 -13.27 14.08
C ALA A 90 -2.03 -12.56 12.72
N PHE A 91 -3.26 -12.19 12.36
CA PHE A 91 -3.54 -11.50 11.09
C PHE A 91 -2.95 -10.09 11.05
N VAL A 92 -3.06 -9.32 12.13
CA VAL A 92 -2.51 -7.96 12.21
C VAL A 92 -0.98 -8.00 12.16
N MET A 93 -0.34 -8.90 12.92
CA MET A 93 1.11 -9.10 12.85
C MET A 93 1.55 -9.57 11.47
N GLY A 94 0.79 -10.48 10.85
CA GLY A 94 1.04 -10.94 9.49
C GLY A 94 1.00 -9.81 8.47
N ALA A 95 0.00 -8.92 8.56
CA ALA A 95 -0.12 -7.73 7.72
C ALA A 95 1.04 -6.74 7.96
N GLY A 96 1.47 -6.54 9.21
CA GLY A 96 2.61 -5.68 9.53
C GLY A 96 3.94 -6.20 8.98
N PHE A 97 4.28 -7.46 9.26
CA PHE A 97 5.54 -8.06 8.79
C PHE A 97 5.61 -8.16 7.27
N ILE A 98 4.49 -8.48 6.62
CA ILE A 98 4.47 -8.56 5.17
C ILE A 98 4.51 -7.19 4.51
N ALA A 99 3.89 -6.16 5.11
CA ALA A 99 4.00 -4.80 4.59
C ALA A 99 5.47 -4.35 4.60
N ASP A 100 6.20 -4.60 5.68
CA ASP A 100 7.64 -4.31 5.71
C ASP A 100 8.42 -5.11 4.65
N THR A 101 8.25 -6.44 4.64
CA THR A 101 8.95 -7.36 3.72
C THR A 101 8.66 -7.04 2.25
N ALA A 102 7.41 -6.74 1.91
CA ALA A 102 6.94 -6.61 0.53
C ALA A 102 7.14 -5.21 -0.07
N SER A 103 7.70 -4.28 0.72
CA SER A 103 7.99 -2.91 0.31
C SER A 103 9.32 -2.75 -0.44
N LEU A 104 9.92 -3.86 -0.87
CA LEU A 104 11.20 -3.89 -1.59
C LEU A 104 11.15 -3.68 -3.12
N PRO A 105 10.11 -4.07 -3.88
CA PRO A 105 10.26 -4.32 -5.31
C PRO A 105 10.37 -3.04 -6.15
N LEU A 106 9.74 -1.94 -5.74
CA LEU A 106 9.76 -0.68 -6.46
C LEU A 106 10.38 0.43 -5.62
N VAL A 107 10.97 1.41 -6.31
CA VAL A 107 11.52 2.61 -5.66
C VAL A 107 10.43 3.31 -4.85
N VAL A 108 9.21 3.36 -5.37
CA VAL A 108 8.04 4.00 -4.75
C VAL A 108 7.42 3.24 -3.56
N SER A 109 7.82 1.99 -3.33
CA SER A 109 7.22 1.12 -2.31
C SER A 109 7.61 1.49 -0.87
N ASN A 110 8.73 2.19 -0.69
CA ASN A 110 9.24 2.59 0.62
C ASN A 110 10.08 3.86 0.49
N LEU A 111 9.96 4.77 1.46
CA LEU A 111 10.77 5.98 1.52
C LEU A 111 12.28 5.69 1.43
N VAL A 112 12.76 4.67 2.14
CA VAL A 112 14.19 4.30 2.16
C VAL A 112 14.68 3.88 0.78
N ASN A 113 13.81 3.27 -0.04
CA ASN A 113 14.13 2.89 -1.41
C ASN A 113 14.29 4.12 -2.30
N ILE A 114 13.39 5.09 -2.18
CA ILE A 114 13.49 6.37 -2.93
C ILE A 114 14.78 7.09 -2.57
N VAL A 115 15.09 7.20 -1.27
CA VAL A 115 16.33 7.83 -0.78
C VAL A 115 17.56 7.14 -1.34
N SER A 116 17.60 5.81 -1.28
CA SER A 116 18.75 5.02 -1.74
C SER A 116 18.91 5.08 -3.25
N ALA A 117 17.82 4.95 -4.01
CA ALA A 117 17.86 5.00 -5.46
C ALA A 117 18.33 6.37 -5.97
N ASP A 118 17.82 7.47 -5.40
CA ASP A 118 18.25 8.81 -5.78
C ASP A 118 19.71 9.10 -5.35
N PHE A 119 20.14 8.64 -4.17
CA PHE A 119 21.53 8.84 -3.70
C PHE A 119 22.55 8.12 -4.58
N PHE A 120 22.28 6.85 -4.93
CA PHE A 120 23.16 6.04 -5.79
C PHE A 120 22.88 6.22 -7.29
N ASN A 121 21.96 7.11 -7.68
CA ASN A 121 21.49 7.30 -9.06
C ASN A 121 21.09 5.98 -9.76
N ILE A 122 20.36 5.12 -9.05
CA ILE A 122 19.86 3.86 -9.58
C ILE A 122 18.51 4.11 -10.24
N GLY A 123 18.45 3.92 -11.56
CA GLY A 123 17.20 4.09 -12.30
C GLY A 123 16.11 3.10 -11.90
N PHE A 124 14.84 3.50 -12.05
CA PHE A 124 13.67 2.73 -11.62
C PHE A 124 13.65 1.31 -12.19
N ASN A 125 13.93 1.16 -13.48
CA ASN A 125 13.92 -0.14 -14.17
C ASN A 125 15.03 -1.06 -13.66
N ARG A 126 16.22 -0.52 -13.39
CA ARG A 126 17.35 -1.29 -12.87
C ARG A 126 17.07 -1.74 -11.44
N TYR A 127 16.52 -0.86 -10.62
CA TYR A 127 16.11 -1.17 -9.26
C TYR A 127 15.08 -2.31 -9.25
N ALA A 128 14.00 -2.15 -10.02
CA ALA A 128 12.92 -3.13 -10.10
C ALA A 128 13.39 -4.49 -10.63
N ALA A 129 14.27 -4.52 -11.64
CA ALA A 129 14.79 -5.77 -12.19
C ALA A 129 15.56 -6.62 -11.17
N VAL A 130 16.22 -6.00 -10.19
CA VAL A 130 16.95 -6.68 -9.12
C VAL A 130 16.03 -6.98 -7.94
N MET A 131 15.21 -6.01 -7.53
CA MET A 131 14.43 -6.10 -6.29
C MET A 131 13.14 -6.89 -6.44
N ILE A 132 12.53 -6.99 -7.63
CA ILE A 132 11.34 -7.82 -7.84
C ILE A 132 11.61 -9.30 -7.53
N PRO A 133 12.67 -9.95 -8.07
CA PRO A 133 13.01 -11.32 -7.69
C PRO A 133 13.30 -11.50 -6.20
N VAL A 134 14.05 -10.55 -5.60
CA VAL A 134 14.35 -10.56 -4.16
C VAL A 134 13.05 -10.48 -3.36
N ASN A 135 12.14 -9.59 -3.74
CA ASN A 135 10.84 -9.43 -3.10
C ASN A 135 10.00 -10.71 -3.17
N LEU A 136 9.97 -11.41 -4.30
CA LEU A 136 9.23 -12.67 -4.43
C LEU A 136 9.73 -13.73 -3.45
N VAL A 137 11.06 -13.87 -3.32
CA VAL A 137 11.67 -14.80 -2.37
C VAL A 137 11.39 -14.37 -0.93
N SER A 138 11.54 -13.09 -0.60
CA SER A 138 11.27 -12.54 0.73
C SER A 138 9.80 -12.71 1.13
N VAL A 139 8.86 -12.39 0.25
CA VAL A 139 7.41 -12.58 0.47
C VAL A 139 7.08 -14.06 0.68
N ALA A 140 7.66 -14.96 -0.13
CA ALA A 140 7.44 -16.39 0.04
C ALA A 140 7.99 -16.91 1.38
N ALA A 141 9.19 -16.49 1.76
CA ALA A 141 9.81 -16.86 3.03
C ALA A 141 9.03 -16.32 4.23
N THR A 142 8.65 -15.04 4.20
CA THR A 142 7.84 -14.41 5.26
C THR A 142 6.46 -15.06 5.36
N LEU A 143 5.77 -15.30 4.25
CA LEU A 143 4.48 -15.99 4.24
C LEU A 143 4.60 -17.41 4.82
N ALA A 144 5.62 -18.17 4.41
CA ALA A 144 5.86 -19.52 4.93
C ALA A 144 6.12 -19.50 6.44
N MET A 145 6.96 -18.56 6.91
CA MET A 145 7.28 -18.41 8.33
C MET A 145 6.05 -18.00 9.15
N LEU A 146 5.26 -17.03 8.67
CA LEU A 146 4.03 -16.60 9.32
C LEU A 146 3.00 -17.72 9.39
N MET A 147 2.82 -18.46 8.30
CA MET A 147 1.93 -19.63 8.24
C MET A 147 2.37 -20.73 9.21
N TRP A 148 3.68 -20.94 9.37
CA TRP A 148 4.22 -21.94 10.29
C TRP A 148 4.09 -21.50 11.76
N PHE A 149 4.44 -20.24 12.07
CA PHE A 149 4.41 -19.70 13.41
C PHE A 149 2.99 -19.56 13.95
N PHE A 150 2.09 -18.97 13.16
CA PHE A 150 0.69 -18.73 13.56
C PHE A 150 -0.26 -19.90 13.25
N ARG A 151 0.26 -21.07 12.82
CA ARG A 151 -0.54 -22.25 12.44
C ARG A 151 -1.59 -22.70 13.47
N ARG A 152 -1.35 -22.42 14.75
CA ARG A 152 -2.24 -22.76 15.88
C ARG A 152 -3.25 -21.66 16.20
N ALA A 153 -2.94 -20.41 15.88
CA ALA A 153 -3.79 -19.25 16.12
C ALA A 153 -4.81 -19.03 14.99
N ILE A 154 -4.48 -19.45 13.77
CA ILE A 154 -5.35 -19.31 12.59
C ILE A 154 -6.56 -20.27 12.72
N PRO A 155 -7.81 -19.77 12.68
CA PRO A 155 -9.01 -20.61 12.68
C PRO A 155 -9.03 -21.56 11.48
N LYS A 156 -9.64 -22.74 11.66
CA LYS A 156 -9.76 -23.72 10.56
C LYS A 156 -10.73 -23.21 9.51
N ASP A 157 -11.91 -22.80 9.96
CA ASP A 157 -13.02 -22.42 9.10
C ASP A 157 -13.64 -21.09 9.56
N TYR A 158 -14.29 -20.40 8.62
CA TYR A 158 -15.10 -19.20 8.86
C TYR A 158 -16.24 -19.17 7.84
N ASP A 159 -17.26 -18.36 8.13
CA ASP A 159 -18.39 -18.18 7.24
C ASP A 159 -18.23 -16.88 6.42
N PRO A 160 -18.00 -16.96 5.09
CA PRO A 160 -17.89 -15.77 4.24
C PRO A 160 -19.19 -14.96 4.13
N GLU A 161 -20.35 -15.52 4.46
CA GLU A 161 -21.64 -14.83 4.37
C GLU A 161 -21.82 -13.79 5.48
N GLN A 162 -21.06 -13.89 6.57
CA GLN A 162 -21.02 -12.88 7.64
C GLN A 162 -20.36 -11.58 7.19
N LEU A 163 -19.64 -11.59 6.06
CA LEU A 163 -18.98 -10.42 5.50
C LEU A 163 -19.90 -9.66 4.56
N ALA A 164 -19.84 -8.33 4.65
CA ALA A 164 -20.52 -7.42 3.72
C ALA A 164 -20.17 -7.75 2.25
N GLN A 165 -21.09 -7.40 1.34
CA GLN A 165 -20.84 -7.59 -0.08
C GLN A 165 -19.73 -6.63 -0.53
N PRO A 166 -18.76 -7.06 -1.36
CA PRO A 166 -17.69 -6.16 -1.78
C PRO A 166 -18.19 -4.88 -2.47
N ALA A 167 -19.32 -4.96 -3.19
CA ALA A 167 -19.94 -3.81 -3.83
C ALA A 167 -20.39 -2.72 -2.84
N SER A 168 -20.74 -3.09 -1.59
CA SER A 168 -21.17 -2.11 -0.59
C SER A 168 -20.00 -1.32 0.01
N ALA A 169 -18.76 -1.73 -0.24
CA ALA A 169 -17.58 -1.00 0.22
C ALA A 169 -17.25 0.21 -0.67
N ILE A 170 -17.78 0.28 -1.90
CA ILE A 170 -17.48 1.37 -2.84
C ILE A 170 -18.36 2.59 -2.49
N HIS A 171 -17.74 3.65 -1.98
CA HIS A 171 -18.44 4.90 -1.66
C HIS A 171 -18.54 5.83 -2.88
N ASP A 172 -17.49 5.86 -3.71
CA ASP A 172 -17.43 6.67 -4.92
C ASP A 172 -16.91 5.87 -6.13
N HIS A 173 -17.84 5.48 -7.01
CA HIS A 173 -17.52 4.75 -8.22
C HIS A 173 -16.59 5.51 -9.17
N ALA A 174 -16.72 6.84 -9.26
CA ALA A 174 -15.90 7.63 -10.18
C ALA A 174 -14.43 7.59 -9.74
N THR A 175 -14.18 7.87 -8.45
CA THR A 175 -12.83 7.81 -7.87
C THR A 175 -12.30 6.37 -7.83
N PHE A 176 -13.15 5.36 -7.62
CA PHE A 176 -12.74 3.96 -7.65
C PHE A 176 -12.21 3.50 -9.03
N TYR A 177 -12.97 3.76 -10.11
CA TYR A 177 -12.53 3.38 -11.46
C TYR A 177 -11.36 4.25 -11.94
N ALA A 178 -11.39 5.55 -11.62
CA ALA A 178 -10.25 6.42 -11.87
C ALA A 178 -9.01 5.96 -11.12
N GLY A 179 -9.18 5.43 -9.90
CA GLY A 179 -8.10 4.87 -9.10
C GLY A 179 -7.32 3.76 -9.79
N TRP A 180 -8.03 2.81 -10.41
CA TRP A 180 -7.40 1.76 -11.22
C TRP A 180 -6.63 2.33 -12.41
N ALA A 181 -7.21 3.30 -13.12
CA ALA A 181 -6.54 3.95 -14.25
C ALA A 181 -5.30 4.73 -13.79
N VAL A 182 -5.41 5.49 -12.69
CA VAL A 182 -4.30 6.28 -12.12
C VAL A 182 -3.19 5.36 -11.63
N LEU A 183 -3.49 4.23 -11.00
CA LEU A 183 -2.49 3.26 -10.57
C LEU A 183 -1.74 2.65 -11.76
N ALA A 184 -2.46 2.32 -12.84
CA ALA A 184 -1.84 1.84 -14.07
C ALA A 184 -0.96 2.92 -14.72
N ILE A 185 -1.45 4.16 -14.80
CA ILE A 185 -0.69 5.30 -15.34
C ILE A 185 0.55 5.58 -14.49
N LEU A 186 0.44 5.52 -13.17
CA LEU A 186 1.55 5.72 -12.25
C LEU A 186 2.64 4.68 -12.49
N LEU A 187 2.29 3.39 -12.50
CA LEU A 187 3.24 2.30 -12.70
C LEU A 187 3.87 2.34 -14.10
N LEU A 188 3.05 2.39 -15.15
CA LEU A 188 3.55 2.45 -16.53
C LEU A 188 4.36 3.73 -16.77
N GLY A 189 3.92 4.85 -16.20
CA GLY A 189 4.62 6.12 -16.24
C GLY A 189 5.99 6.02 -15.58
N CYS A 190 6.11 5.40 -14.40
CA CYS A 190 7.40 5.18 -13.76
C CYS A 190 8.35 4.35 -14.64
N PHE A 191 7.87 3.26 -15.26
CA PHE A 191 8.72 2.42 -16.12
C PHE A 191 9.11 3.09 -17.45
N ALA A 192 8.24 3.95 -18.01
CA ALA A 192 8.42 4.54 -19.34
C ALA A 192 9.05 5.94 -19.34
N LEU A 193 8.69 6.79 -18.36
CA LEU A 193 9.05 8.20 -18.34
C LEU A 193 10.28 8.49 -17.49
N GLU A 194 10.55 7.69 -16.45
CA GLU A 194 11.78 7.84 -15.66
C GLU A 194 13.06 7.64 -16.48
N PRO A 195 13.15 6.65 -17.40
CA PRO A 195 14.29 6.51 -18.30
C PRO A 195 14.48 7.69 -19.27
N LEU A 196 13.43 8.49 -19.49
CA LEU A 196 13.46 9.72 -20.30
C LEU A 196 13.90 10.95 -19.49
N GLY A 197 14.27 10.76 -18.21
CA GLY A 197 14.70 11.83 -17.30
C GLY A 197 13.55 12.56 -16.62
N ILE A 198 12.30 12.08 -16.73
CA ILE A 198 11.18 12.67 -16.01
C ILE A 198 11.19 12.16 -14.57
N PRO A 199 11.25 13.05 -13.56
CA PRO A 199 11.32 12.63 -12.16
C PRO A 199 10.02 11.94 -11.73
N ILE A 200 10.16 10.90 -10.89
CA ILE A 200 9.04 10.11 -10.35
C ILE A 200 8.03 11.02 -9.62
N SER A 201 8.52 12.09 -8.98
CA SER A 201 7.68 13.11 -8.32
C SER A 201 6.71 13.78 -9.27
N ALA A 202 7.13 14.13 -10.49
CA ALA A 202 6.26 14.78 -11.47
C ALA A 202 5.16 13.81 -11.93
N ILE A 203 5.52 12.56 -12.21
CA ILE A 203 4.59 11.50 -12.62
C ILE A 203 3.54 11.28 -11.51
N SER A 204 4.02 11.12 -10.27
CA SER A 204 3.18 10.88 -9.11
C SER A 204 2.30 12.08 -8.78
N ALA A 205 2.82 13.30 -8.89
CA ALA A 205 2.07 14.53 -8.65
C ALA A 205 0.93 14.72 -9.68
N VAL A 206 1.17 14.43 -10.96
CA VAL A 206 0.12 14.46 -11.99
C VAL A 206 -0.95 13.41 -11.68
N CYS A 207 -0.55 12.20 -11.31
CA CYS A 207 -1.47 11.12 -10.91
C CYS A 207 -2.33 11.53 -9.70
N ALA A 208 -1.71 12.09 -8.66
CA ALA A 208 -2.41 12.57 -7.47
C ALA A 208 -3.35 13.73 -7.79
N ALA A 209 -2.93 14.69 -8.61
CA ALA A 209 -3.76 15.82 -9.03
C ALA A 209 -4.96 15.38 -9.86
N LEU A 210 -4.78 14.43 -10.78
CA LEU A 210 -5.88 13.86 -11.57
C LEU A 210 -6.90 13.15 -10.67
N LEU A 211 -6.44 12.30 -9.75
CA LEU A 211 -7.33 11.58 -8.84
C LEU A 211 -8.06 12.55 -7.90
N LEU A 212 -7.36 13.56 -7.38
CA LEU A 212 -7.95 14.60 -6.53
C LEU A 212 -8.99 15.43 -7.28
N ALA A 213 -8.74 15.80 -8.54
CA ALA A 213 -9.70 16.54 -9.36
C ALA A 213 -10.99 15.73 -9.62
N ILE A 214 -10.85 14.42 -9.82
CA ILE A 214 -11.99 13.52 -10.00
C ILE A 214 -12.78 13.39 -8.68
N ALA A 215 -12.09 13.17 -7.57
CA ALA A 215 -12.70 13.07 -6.24
C ALA A 215 -13.39 14.37 -5.82
N ALA A 216 -12.78 15.53 -6.10
CA ALA A 216 -13.34 16.84 -5.80
C ALA A 216 -14.64 17.11 -6.59
N ARG A 217 -14.72 16.65 -7.85
CA ARG A 217 -15.95 16.78 -8.65
C ARG A 217 -17.10 15.94 -8.10
N GLY A 218 -16.80 14.79 -7.53
CA GLY A 218 -17.80 13.88 -6.97
C GLY A 218 -18.51 14.41 -5.72
N HIS A 219 -17.91 15.36 -4.98
CA HIS A 219 -18.38 15.91 -3.68
C HIS A 219 -18.67 14.86 -2.59
N LYS A 220 -18.42 13.58 -2.84
CA LYS A 220 -18.61 12.47 -1.88
C LYS A 220 -17.42 12.28 -0.96
N ILE A 221 -16.22 12.63 -1.40
CA ILE A 221 -14.98 12.51 -0.63
C ILE A 221 -14.60 13.89 -0.11
N SER A 222 -14.40 14.02 1.20
CA SER A 222 -13.89 15.25 1.80
C SER A 222 -12.37 15.34 1.59
N THR A 223 -11.95 15.89 0.46
CA THR A 223 -10.53 16.09 0.12
C THR A 223 -9.77 16.87 1.20
N ARG A 224 -10.44 17.80 1.88
CA ARG A 224 -9.87 18.55 3.02
C ARG A 224 -9.57 17.67 4.23
N LYS A 225 -10.43 16.67 4.50
CA LYS A 225 -10.21 15.69 5.57
C LYS A 225 -9.02 14.80 5.23
N VAL A 226 -8.96 14.29 4.00
CA VAL A 226 -7.84 13.48 3.48
C VAL A 226 -6.48 14.18 3.67
N ILE A 227 -6.39 15.44 3.28
CA ILE A 227 -5.15 16.22 3.43
C ILE A 227 -4.81 16.43 4.91
N LYS A 228 -5.81 16.61 5.79
CA LYS A 228 -5.57 16.83 7.22
C LYS A 228 -5.14 15.55 7.96
N GLU A 229 -5.67 14.40 7.54
CA GLU A 229 -5.39 13.07 8.14
C GLU A 229 -4.14 12.41 7.57
N ALA A 230 -3.55 12.98 6.52
CA ALA A 230 -2.27 12.53 6.01
C ALA A 230 -1.18 12.55 7.10
N PRO A 231 -0.30 11.53 7.15
CA PRO A 231 0.72 11.41 8.18
C PRO A 231 1.91 12.35 7.91
N TRP A 232 1.68 13.67 8.08
CA TRP A 232 2.68 14.72 7.82
C TRP A 232 3.96 14.57 8.63
N HIS A 233 3.89 13.90 9.78
CA HIS A 233 5.07 13.56 10.58
C HIS A 233 6.07 12.70 9.81
N ILE A 234 5.62 11.81 8.91
CA ILE A 234 6.52 10.98 8.09
C ILE A 234 7.24 11.82 7.04
N VAL A 235 6.54 12.83 6.48
CA VAL A 235 7.14 13.80 5.55
C VAL A 235 8.24 14.61 6.25
N ILE A 236 7.98 15.10 7.46
CA ILE A 236 8.98 15.84 8.25
C ILE A 236 10.15 14.93 8.63
N PHE A 237 9.88 13.70 9.06
CA PHE A 237 10.90 12.70 9.38
C PHE A 237 11.79 12.38 8.18
N SER A 238 11.20 12.21 6.99
CA SER A 238 11.92 12.02 5.72
C SER A 238 12.92 13.14 5.46
N LEU A 239 12.49 14.40 5.56
CA LEU A 239 13.36 15.57 5.41
C LEU A 239 14.52 15.56 6.42
N GLY A 240 14.24 15.15 7.66
CA GLY A 240 15.25 15.01 8.70
C GLY A 240 16.29 13.95 8.36
N MET A 241 15.87 12.76 7.92
CA MET A 241 16.79 11.70 7.49
C MET A 241 17.69 12.17 6.35
N TYR A 242 17.13 12.87 5.36
CA TYR A 242 17.92 13.45 4.27
C TYR A 242 18.99 14.40 4.78
N LEU A 243 18.65 15.29 5.72
CA LEU A 243 19.61 16.24 6.27
C LEU A 243 20.74 15.54 7.02
N VAL A 244 20.44 14.47 7.76
CA VAL A 244 21.45 13.67 8.48
C VAL A 244 22.33 12.90 7.50
N VAL A 245 21.76 12.20 6.52
CA VAL A 245 22.52 11.40 5.55
C VAL A 245 23.44 12.25 4.69
N TYR A 246 23.01 13.45 4.29
CA TYR A 246 23.86 14.38 3.54
C TYR A 246 24.83 15.19 4.41
N GLY A 247 24.57 15.28 5.71
CA GLY A 247 25.45 15.97 6.66
C GLY A 247 26.63 15.12 7.14
N LEU A 248 26.54 13.79 6.99
CA LEU A 248 27.59 12.81 7.25
C LEU A 248 28.45 12.57 5.99
#